data_AF-A0A6G2VWN2-F1
#
_entry.id   AF-A0A6G2VWN2-F1
#
_cell.length_a   1.000
_cell.length_b   1.000
_cell.length_c   1.000
_cell.angle_alpha   90.00
_cell.angle_beta   90.00
_cell.angle_gamma   90.00
#
_symmetry.space_group_name_H-M   'P 1'
#
loop_
_entity.id
_entity.type
_entity.pdbx_description
1 polymer ?
#
loop_
_entity_poly.entity_id
_entity_poly.type
_entity_poly.pdbx_seq_one_letter_code
_entity_poly.pdbx_strand_id
1 'polypeptide(L)'
;MTLSVSASQAVDLRVQPVDEVLDRVARSLQVRFLPGTVVRKRRSVGARTDRETWVRIERRLLDKITDQGWNGAECAARLEGVAKPIWRGCVVWRDASEPAMWRADETDLLPAAPVGNAILSEAPELPDEWWDGLNASLDALAAQQTRRLATPDTETITQASVTESIRAVFSGDCDTTVQRWVPAHADLNWANVTAPVFSLFDWEDWGSAPQGLDSASLWGSSLAVPSLADRVRQERRRDFESRDGKLMTLFACSKILGPYAHPEDPRLEPARRMAGRVIKELQED
;
A
#
# COMPACT_ATOMS: atom_id res chain seq x y z
N MET A 1 -10.07 -41.21 -17.15
CA MET A 1 -9.25 -40.88 -15.97
C MET A 1 -9.68 -39.52 -15.48
N THR A 2 -10.11 -39.46 -14.24
CA THR A 2 -10.83 -38.36 -13.59
C THR A 2 -9.95 -37.12 -13.43
N LEU A 3 -10.36 -36.01 -14.04
CA LEU A 3 -9.97 -34.66 -13.66
C LEU A 3 -10.58 -34.38 -12.28
N SER A 4 -9.74 -34.34 -11.26
CA SER A 4 -10.07 -33.75 -9.96
C SER A 4 -9.07 -32.62 -9.73
N VAL A 5 -9.30 -31.49 -10.39
CA VAL A 5 -8.80 -30.21 -9.90
C VAL A 5 -9.62 -29.93 -8.64
N SER A 6 -9.11 -30.37 -7.49
CA SER A 6 -9.55 -29.81 -6.22
C SER A 6 -9.18 -28.34 -6.28
N ALA A 7 -10.17 -27.48 -6.53
CA ALA A 7 -10.05 -26.07 -6.24
C ALA A 7 -9.78 -25.98 -4.73
N SER A 8 -8.50 -25.87 -4.36
CA SER A 8 -8.06 -25.63 -2.99
C SER A 8 -8.91 -24.51 -2.44
N GLN A 9 -9.83 -24.84 -1.54
CA GLN A 9 -10.77 -23.87 -1.01
C GLN A 9 -9.94 -22.75 -0.39
N ALA A 10 -10.07 -21.54 -0.93
CA ALA A 10 -9.22 -20.42 -0.49
C ALA A 10 -9.40 -20.25 1.03
N VAL A 11 -8.33 -20.51 1.79
CA VAL A 11 -8.30 -20.36 3.24
C VAL A 11 -8.78 -18.96 3.61
N ASP A 12 -9.79 -18.90 4.49
CA ASP A 12 -10.35 -17.65 5.01
C ASP A 12 -10.16 -17.58 6.53
N LEU A 13 -9.14 -16.82 6.94
CA LEU A 13 -8.78 -16.66 8.35
C LEU A 13 -9.79 -15.84 9.15
N ARG A 14 -10.89 -15.37 8.57
CA ARG A 14 -12.01 -14.78 9.33
C ARG A 14 -12.86 -15.85 10.02
N VAL A 15 -12.90 -17.06 9.46
CA VAL A 15 -13.76 -18.15 9.95
C VAL A 15 -12.99 -19.38 10.40
N GLN A 16 -11.79 -19.63 9.85
CA GLN A 16 -11.00 -20.81 10.23
C GLN A 16 -10.38 -20.68 11.62
N PRO A 17 -10.17 -21.77 12.38
CA PRO A 17 -9.44 -21.71 13.65
C PRO A 17 -8.04 -21.08 13.47
N VAL A 18 -7.65 -20.19 14.39
CA VAL A 18 -6.34 -19.51 14.36
C VAL A 18 -5.50 -19.78 15.61
N ASP A 19 -6.02 -20.52 16.58
CA ASP A 19 -5.38 -20.71 17.90
C ASP A 19 -4.03 -21.40 17.77
N GLU A 20 -3.91 -22.46 16.96
CA GLU A 20 -2.64 -23.15 16.74
C GLU A 20 -1.57 -22.24 16.10
N VAL A 21 -2.00 -21.34 15.21
CA VAL A 21 -1.14 -20.38 14.54
C VAL A 21 -0.67 -19.31 15.52
N LEU A 22 -1.58 -18.77 16.33
CA LEU A 22 -1.27 -17.82 17.39
C LEU A 22 -0.31 -18.46 18.42
N ASP A 23 -0.59 -19.67 18.87
CA ASP A 23 0.24 -20.41 19.81
C ASP A 23 1.66 -20.67 19.28
N ARG A 24 1.77 -21.03 18.00
CA ARG A 24 3.07 -21.19 17.34
C ARG A 24 3.84 -19.88 17.35
N VAL A 25 3.21 -18.79 16.92
CA VAL A 25 3.86 -17.47 16.83
C VAL A 25 4.23 -16.93 18.22
N ALA A 26 3.35 -17.10 19.22
CA ALA A 26 3.60 -16.74 20.61
C ALA A 26 4.86 -17.44 21.16
N ARG A 27 5.00 -18.75 20.91
CA ARG A 27 6.22 -19.50 21.29
C ARG A 27 7.45 -19.05 20.53
N SER A 28 7.33 -18.87 19.21
CA SER A 28 8.47 -18.52 18.35
C SER A 28 9.02 -17.11 18.61
N LEU A 29 8.14 -16.14 18.84
CA LEU A 29 8.52 -14.75 19.14
C LEU A 29 8.66 -14.48 20.65
N GLN A 30 8.36 -15.47 21.49
CA GLN A 30 8.38 -15.37 22.95
C GLN A 30 7.50 -14.23 23.48
N VAL A 31 6.27 -14.14 22.96
CA VAL A 31 5.27 -13.13 23.33
C VAL A 31 3.98 -13.78 23.81
N ARG A 32 3.16 -13.04 24.56
CA ARG A 32 1.78 -13.43 24.86
C ARG A 32 0.81 -12.50 24.17
N PHE A 33 -0.16 -13.07 23.45
CA PHE A 33 -1.22 -12.29 22.83
C PHE A 33 -2.23 -11.80 23.86
N LEU A 34 -2.64 -10.54 23.75
CA LEU A 34 -3.64 -9.95 24.64
C LEU A 34 -5.05 -10.37 24.21
N PRO A 35 -5.87 -10.93 25.12
CA PRO A 35 -7.25 -11.30 24.82
C PRO A 35 -8.07 -10.13 24.27
N GLY A 36 -8.97 -10.40 23.34
CA GLY A 36 -9.87 -9.39 22.77
C GLY A 36 -9.23 -8.40 21.79
N THR A 37 -7.93 -8.52 21.50
CA THR A 37 -7.22 -7.63 20.55
C THR A 37 -7.05 -8.24 19.16
N VAL A 38 -7.56 -9.47 18.96
CA VAL A 38 -7.39 -10.21 17.71
C VAL A 38 -8.23 -9.59 16.59
N VAL A 39 -7.56 -9.15 15.53
CA VAL A 39 -8.16 -8.66 14.29
C VAL A 39 -7.93 -9.70 13.21
N ARG A 40 -9.03 -10.11 12.54
CA ARG A 40 -9.01 -11.18 11.53
C ARG A 40 -9.43 -10.62 10.17
N LYS A 41 -8.59 -10.85 9.16
CA LYS A 41 -8.87 -10.59 7.75
C LYS A 41 -8.85 -11.91 6.98
N ARG A 42 -9.17 -11.87 5.69
CA ARG A 42 -9.24 -13.08 4.85
C ARG A 42 -7.93 -13.88 4.84
N ARG A 43 -6.77 -13.19 4.77
CA ARG A 43 -5.44 -13.81 4.67
C ARG A 43 -4.51 -13.51 5.83
N SER A 44 -4.94 -12.70 6.80
CA SER A 44 -4.11 -12.33 7.95
C SER A 44 -4.89 -12.31 9.25
N VAL A 45 -4.18 -12.52 10.34
CA VAL A 45 -4.64 -12.31 11.71
C VAL A 45 -3.58 -11.51 12.43
N GLY A 46 -3.98 -10.54 13.26
CA GLY A 46 -3.04 -9.80 14.07
C GLY A 46 -3.59 -9.51 15.45
N ALA A 47 -2.70 -9.28 16.41
CA ALA A 47 -3.08 -9.01 17.80
C ALA A 47 -1.99 -8.25 18.53
N ARG A 48 -2.39 -7.55 19.60
CA ARG A 48 -1.45 -6.91 20.53
C ARG A 48 -0.78 -7.96 21.42
N THR A 49 0.43 -7.67 21.85
CA THR A 49 1.18 -8.52 22.78
C THR A 49 1.33 -7.88 24.16
N ASP A 50 1.81 -8.66 25.13
CA ASP A 50 2.22 -8.20 26.45
C ASP A 50 3.50 -7.34 26.46
N ARG A 51 4.15 -7.16 25.31
CA ARG A 51 5.33 -6.29 25.13
C ARG A 51 4.98 -4.92 24.55
N GLU A 52 3.70 -4.57 24.51
CA GLU A 52 3.21 -3.35 23.85
C GLU A 52 3.60 -3.28 22.37
N THR A 53 3.59 -4.44 21.70
CA THR A 53 3.82 -4.58 20.26
C THR A 53 2.57 -5.10 19.55
N TRP A 54 2.57 -4.99 18.22
CA TRP A 54 1.61 -5.63 17.34
C TRP A 54 2.29 -6.76 16.57
N VAL A 55 1.64 -7.91 16.44
CA VAL A 55 2.09 -8.97 15.54
C VAL A 55 1.05 -9.19 14.46
N ARG A 56 1.48 -9.12 13.20
CA ARG A 56 0.67 -9.44 12.02
C ARG A 56 1.15 -10.78 11.46
N ILE A 57 0.24 -11.74 11.40
CA ILE A 57 0.46 -13.08 10.84
C ILE A 57 -0.32 -13.15 9.53
N GLU A 58 0.35 -13.47 8.43
CA GLU A 58 -0.29 -13.66 7.13
C GLU A 58 0.03 -15.05 6.58
N ARG A 59 -0.85 -15.53 5.72
CA ARG A 59 -0.69 -16.76 4.95
C ARG A 59 -0.68 -16.41 3.46
N ARG A 60 0.31 -16.93 2.74
CA ARG A 60 0.42 -16.77 1.29
C ARG A 60 0.71 -18.12 0.63
N LEU A 61 0.09 -18.40 -0.51
CA LEU A 61 0.43 -19.58 -1.30
C LEU A 61 1.85 -19.44 -1.85
N LEU A 62 2.58 -20.55 -2.00
CA LEU A 62 3.98 -20.52 -2.44
C LEU A 62 4.14 -19.91 -3.84
N ASP A 63 3.19 -20.15 -4.75
CA ASP A 63 3.15 -19.58 -6.11
C ASP A 63 2.86 -18.06 -6.14
N LYS A 64 2.40 -17.49 -5.01
CA LYS A 64 2.16 -16.05 -4.84
C LYS A 64 3.32 -15.32 -4.18
N ILE A 65 4.39 -16.03 -3.82
CA ILE A 65 5.63 -15.43 -3.33
C ILE A 65 6.55 -15.26 -4.54
N THR A 66 6.79 -14.01 -4.93
CA THR A 66 7.64 -13.67 -6.07
C THR A 66 9.12 -13.89 -5.75
N ASP A 67 9.98 -13.79 -6.75
CA ASP A 67 11.45 -13.91 -6.57
C ASP A 67 12.03 -12.84 -5.63
N GLN A 68 11.36 -11.69 -5.50
CA GLN A 68 11.70 -10.65 -4.51
C GLN A 68 11.45 -11.11 -3.06
N GLY A 69 10.66 -12.17 -2.90
CA GLY A 69 10.26 -12.70 -1.61
C GLY A 69 9.14 -11.89 -0.97
N TRP A 70 8.84 -12.27 0.28
CA TRP A 70 7.77 -11.70 1.08
C TRP A 70 8.33 -11.24 2.44
N ASN A 71 9.10 -10.16 2.36
CA ASN A 71 9.86 -9.58 3.48
C ASN A 71 9.86 -8.04 3.44
N GLY A 72 8.77 -7.44 2.92
CA GLY A 72 8.66 -5.99 2.79
C GLY A 72 8.81 -5.27 4.13
N ALA A 73 8.06 -5.70 5.14
CA ALA A 73 8.09 -5.12 6.48
C ALA A 73 9.48 -5.15 7.12
N GLU A 74 10.17 -6.28 7.04
CA GLU A 74 11.55 -6.44 7.52
C GLU A 74 12.52 -5.56 6.74
N CYS A 75 12.42 -5.52 5.41
CA CYS A 75 13.29 -4.68 4.60
C CYS A 75 13.08 -3.19 4.90
N ALA A 76 11.83 -2.78 5.18
CA ALA A 76 11.50 -1.40 5.56
C ALA A 76 12.13 -1.00 6.89
N ALA A 77 12.59 -1.93 7.74
CA ALA A 77 13.31 -1.62 8.97
C ALA A 77 14.59 -0.78 8.73
N ARG A 78 15.17 -0.86 7.52
CA ARG A 78 16.37 -0.12 7.12
C ARG A 78 16.11 1.31 6.65
N LEU A 79 14.85 1.71 6.46
CA LEU A 79 14.50 3.06 6.02
C LEU A 79 14.72 4.04 7.16
N GLU A 80 15.41 5.14 6.86
CA GLU A 80 15.73 6.22 7.80
C GLU A 80 14.88 7.46 7.50
N GLY A 81 14.52 8.22 8.54
CA GLY A 81 13.77 9.48 8.42
C GLY A 81 12.28 9.32 8.09
N VAL A 82 11.78 8.09 7.96
CA VAL A 82 10.37 7.80 7.69
C VAL A 82 9.64 7.51 9.01
N ALA A 83 8.53 8.22 9.27
CA ALA A 83 7.66 7.94 10.40
C ALA A 83 6.91 6.60 10.18
N LYS A 84 7.38 5.55 10.85
CA LYS A 84 6.79 4.20 10.78
C LYS A 84 7.03 3.42 12.07
N PRO A 85 6.23 2.39 12.37
CA PRO A 85 6.50 1.49 13.49
C PRO A 85 7.86 0.81 13.36
N ILE A 86 8.56 0.64 14.48
CA ILE A 86 9.82 -0.10 14.50
C ILE A 86 9.50 -1.59 14.32
N TRP A 87 10.13 -2.21 13.33
CA TRP A 87 10.08 -3.66 13.15
C TRP A 87 11.02 -4.33 14.16
N ARG A 88 10.51 -5.32 14.90
CA ARG A 88 11.22 -5.98 16.01
C ARG A 88 11.79 -7.33 15.63
N GLY A 89 11.09 -8.06 14.76
CA GLY A 89 11.49 -9.40 14.35
C GLY A 89 10.39 -10.10 13.56
N CYS A 90 10.72 -11.26 13.02
CA CYS A 90 9.74 -12.12 12.37
C CYS A 90 10.00 -13.60 12.61
N VAL A 91 8.97 -14.41 12.34
CA VAL A 91 9.10 -15.85 12.12
C VAL A 91 8.42 -16.22 10.81
N VAL A 92 9.10 -17.02 10.00
CA VAL A 92 8.59 -17.54 8.72
C VAL A 92 8.61 -19.05 8.76
N TRP A 93 7.54 -19.70 8.30
CA TRP A 93 7.49 -21.15 8.21
C TRP A 93 6.62 -21.64 7.06
N ARG A 94 6.94 -22.82 6.55
CA ARG A 94 6.11 -23.51 5.56
C ARG A 94 4.94 -24.21 6.25
N ASP A 95 3.78 -24.13 5.64
CA ASP A 95 2.62 -24.92 6.04
C ASP A 95 2.91 -26.43 5.85
N ALA A 96 2.51 -27.26 6.81
CA ALA A 96 2.84 -28.69 6.79
C ALA A 96 1.92 -29.50 5.86
N SER A 97 0.71 -29.02 5.61
CA SER A 97 -0.33 -29.72 4.84
C SER A 97 -0.59 -29.09 3.48
N GLU A 98 -0.33 -27.80 3.34
CA GLU A 98 -0.68 -27.03 2.13
C GLU A 98 0.56 -26.42 1.47
N PRO A 99 0.53 -26.14 0.15
CA PRO A 99 1.59 -25.41 -0.55
C PRO A 99 1.53 -23.91 -0.20
N ALA A 100 1.62 -23.58 1.07
CA ALA A 100 1.57 -22.23 1.60
C ALA A 100 2.76 -21.95 2.54
N MET A 101 3.03 -20.67 2.71
CA MET A 101 3.96 -20.14 3.68
C MET A 101 3.22 -19.17 4.60
N TRP A 102 3.70 -19.13 5.83
CA TRP A 102 3.25 -18.23 6.85
C TRP A 102 4.41 -17.33 7.26
N ARG A 103 4.07 -16.08 7.56
CA ARG A 103 4.99 -15.11 8.14
C ARG A 103 4.27 -14.35 9.24
N ALA A 104 4.97 -14.14 10.34
CA ALA A 104 4.54 -13.25 11.40
C ALA A 104 5.60 -12.18 11.60
N ASP A 105 5.21 -10.91 11.52
CA ASP A 105 6.06 -9.75 11.79
C ASP A 105 5.60 -9.06 13.08
N GLU A 106 6.55 -8.82 13.98
CA GLU A 106 6.36 -8.01 15.19
C GLU A 106 6.81 -6.56 14.91
N THR A 107 5.94 -5.60 15.23
CA THR A 107 6.24 -4.17 15.16
C THR A 107 5.82 -3.46 16.44
N ASP A 108 6.34 -2.24 16.66
CA ASP A 108 5.74 -1.33 17.63
C ASP A 108 4.24 -1.10 17.32
N LEU A 109 3.49 -0.71 18.35
CA LEU A 109 2.12 -0.24 18.16
C LEU A 109 2.12 1.05 17.34
N LEU A 110 1.05 1.24 16.58
CA LEU A 110 0.78 2.51 15.91
C LEU A 110 0.66 3.64 16.95
N PRO A 111 1.20 4.84 16.67
CA PRO A 111 1.16 5.95 17.61
C PRO A 111 -0.24 6.55 17.76
N ALA A 112 -1.13 6.29 16.81
CA ALA A 112 -2.53 6.67 16.85
C ALA A 112 -3.40 5.71 16.02
N ALA A 113 -4.71 5.92 15.99
CA ALA A 113 -5.62 5.11 15.18
C ALA A 113 -5.40 5.38 13.67
N PRO A 114 -5.64 4.38 12.80
CA PRO A 114 -5.73 4.61 11.36
C PRO A 114 -6.76 5.71 11.04
N VAL A 115 -6.48 6.55 10.04
CA VAL A 115 -7.38 7.64 9.64
C VAL A 115 -8.75 7.13 9.23
N GLY A 116 -8.82 5.99 8.54
CA GLY A 116 -10.09 5.34 8.21
C GLY A 116 -9.96 4.26 7.15
N ASN A 117 -10.89 4.28 6.20
CA ASN A 117 -10.87 3.40 5.02
C ASN A 117 -9.92 3.95 3.96
N ALA A 118 -9.60 3.14 2.94
CA ALA A 118 -8.69 3.54 1.87
C ALA A 118 -9.16 4.77 1.08
N ILE A 119 -10.48 4.96 1.00
CA ILE A 119 -11.16 6.12 0.38
C ILE A 119 -12.05 6.73 1.44
N LEU A 120 -11.93 8.04 1.65
CA LEU A 120 -12.72 8.77 2.63
C LEU A 120 -13.94 9.42 1.97
N SER A 121 -15.06 9.42 2.68
CA SER A 121 -16.27 10.16 2.30
C SER A 121 -16.33 11.56 2.90
N GLU A 122 -15.52 11.84 3.93
CA GLU A 122 -15.46 13.11 4.65
C GLU A 122 -14.00 13.48 4.93
N ALA A 123 -13.71 14.78 5.03
CA ALA A 123 -12.36 15.26 5.32
C ALA A 123 -11.99 14.93 6.78
N PRO A 124 -10.87 14.24 7.04
CA PRO A 124 -10.38 14.04 8.40
C PRO A 124 -9.82 15.37 8.93
N GLU A 125 -9.97 15.59 10.24
CA GLU A 125 -9.32 16.71 10.92
C GLU A 125 -7.83 16.39 11.12
N LEU A 126 -6.98 16.98 10.27
CA LEU A 126 -5.53 16.77 10.29
C LEU A 126 -4.82 18.10 10.60
N PRO A 127 -4.02 18.17 11.67
CA PRO A 127 -3.25 19.37 11.99
C PRO A 127 -2.09 19.57 11.00
N ASP A 128 -1.54 20.79 10.89
CA ASP A 128 -0.42 21.07 9.98
C ASP A 128 0.81 20.20 10.28
N GLU A 129 1.07 19.87 11.54
CA GLU A 129 2.16 18.96 11.95
C GLU A 129 2.03 17.55 11.35
N TRP A 130 0.80 17.10 11.07
CA TRP A 130 0.55 15.82 10.41
C TRP A 130 1.00 15.87 8.96
N TRP A 131 0.71 16.98 8.26
CA TRP A 131 1.13 17.19 6.87
C TRP A 131 2.64 17.35 6.77
N ASP A 132 3.28 18.02 7.73
CA ASP A 132 4.74 18.07 7.83
C ASP A 132 5.33 16.67 8.00
N GLY A 133 4.73 15.84 8.85
CA GLY A 133 5.12 14.44 9.04
C GLY A 133 4.99 13.58 7.77
N LEU A 134 3.89 13.75 7.02
CA LEU A 134 3.69 13.12 5.72
C LEU A 134 4.79 13.55 4.74
N ASN A 135 4.99 14.85 4.59
CA ASN A 135 5.95 15.40 3.63
C ASN A 135 7.38 14.96 3.94
N ALA A 136 7.80 15.09 5.20
CA ALA A 136 9.13 14.67 5.63
C ALA A 136 9.36 13.18 5.41
N SER A 137 8.35 12.34 5.69
CA SER A 137 8.46 10.89 5.52
C SER A 137 8.54 10.47 4.05
N LEU A 138 7.73 11.07 3.18
CA LEU A 138 7.77 10.77 1.75
C LEU A 138 9.05 11.28 1.07
N ASP A 139 9.53 12.46 1.47
CA ASP A 139 10.80 13.00 0.98
C ASP A 139 11.99 12.15 1.45
N ALA A 140 11.98 11.72 2.72
CA ALA A 140 12.99 10.80 3.26
C ALA A 140 12.96 9.46 2.52
N LEU A 141 11.77 8.90 2.27
CA LEU A 141 11.61 7.65 1.53
C LEU A 141 12.15 7.76 0.10
N ALA A 142 11.78 8.81 -0.63
CA ALA A 142 12.23 9.03 -2.01
C ALA A 142 13.75 9.23 -2.13
N ALA A 143 14.44 9.59 -1.04
CA ALA A 143 15.89 9.71 -0.96
C ALA A 143 16.62 8.39 -0.65
N GLN A 144 15.90 7.32 -0.28
CA GLN A 144 16.49 6.02 0.04
C GLN A 144 17.00 5.29 -1.21
N GLN A 145 17.78 4.24 -1.01
CA GLN A 145 18.19 3.32 -2.07
C GLN A 145 17.61 1.93 -1.81
N THR A 146 17.06 1.30 -2.86
CA THR A 146 16.56 -0.06 -2.78
C THR A 146 16.69 -0.76 -4.12
N ARG A 147 16.85 -2.08 -4.08
CA ARG A 147 16.71 -2.95 -5.25
C ARG A 147 15.32 -3.58 -5.35
N ARG A 148 14.49 -3.37 -4.33
CA ARG A 148 13.09 -3.82 -4.37
C ARG A 148 12.38 -3.06 -5.47
N LEU A 149 11.51 -3.74 -6.19
CA LEU A 149 10.51 -3.13 -7.04
C LEU A 149 9.21 -3.04 -6.25
N ALA A 150 8.55 -1.89 -6.35
CA ALA A 150 7.25 -1.69 -5.71
C ALA A 150 6.19 -2.63 -6.32
N THR A 151 5.22 -3.03 -5.50
CA THR A 151 4.12 -3.91 -5.93
C THR A 151 2.74 -3.27 -5.68
N PRO A 152 2.43 -2.10 -6.25
CA PRO A 152 1.09 -1.51 -6.12
C PRO A 152 0.03 -2.50 -6.63
N ASP A 153 -1.09 -2.60 -5.92
CA ASP A 153 -2.13 -3.63 -6.15
C ASP A 153 -1.60 -5.07 -6.12
N THR A 154 -0.51 -5.32 -5.38
CA THR A 154 0.20 -6.61 -5.30
C THR A 154 0.87 -7.09 -6.59
N GLU A 155 1.03 -6.20 -7.58
CA GLU A 155 1.66 -6.48 -8.88
C GLU A 155 2.90 -5.61 -9.07
N THR A 156 4.01 -6.21 -9.52
CA THR A 156 5.27 -5.47 -9.73
C THR A 156 5.10 -4.35 -10.74
N ILE A 157 5.37 -3.11 -10.32
CA ILE A 157 5.32 -1.97 -11.23
C ILE A 157 6.53 -1.95 -12.16
N THR A 158 6.26 -1.84 -13.46
CA THR A 158 7.25 -1.79 -14.53
C THR A 158 6.90 -0.70 -15.52
N GLN A 159 7.86 -0.29 -16.37
CA GLN A 159 7.57 0.62 -17.48
C GLN A 159 6.40 0.11 -18.33
N ALA A 160 6.38 -1.19 -18.65
CA ALA A 160 5.35 -1.79 -19.48
C ALA A 160 3.98 -1.71 -18.79
N SER A 161 3.88 -2.05 -17.51
CA SER A 161 2.61 -2.03 -16.77
C SER A 161 2.07 -0.61 -16.59
N VAL A 162 2.94 0.39 -16.43
CA VAL A 162 2.55 1.81 -16.40
C VAL A 162 1.98 2.24 -17.74
N THR A 163 2.71 1.98 -18.84
CA THR A 163 2.27 2.31 -20.20
C THR A 163 0.95 1.63 -20.54
N GLU A 164 0.81 0.35 -20.24
CA GLU A 164 -0.42 -0.42 -20.48
C GLU A 164 -1.59 0.14 -19.67
N SER A 165 -1.39 0.39 -18.37
CA SER A 165 -2.44 0.92 -17.50
C SER A 165 -2.96 2.28 -17.97
N ILE A 166 -2.07 3.16 -18.44
CA ILE A 166 -2.46 4.49 -18.96
C ILE A 166 -3.19 4.33 -20.30
N ARG A 167 -2.62 3.57 -21.24
CA ARG A 167 -3.17 3.40 -22.60
C ARG A 167 -4.48 2.61 -22.65
N ALA A 168 -4.75 1.76 -21.65
CA ALA A 168 -6.01 1.04 -21.54
C ALA A 168 -7.21 1.98 -21.36
N VAL A 169 -6.99 3.21 -20.86
CA VAL A 169 -8.05 4.18 -20.58
C VAL A 169 -7.94 5.44 -21.44
N PHE A 170 -6.72 5.88 -21.74
CA PHE A 170 -6.47 7.13 -22.45
C PHE A 170 -5.85 6.87 -23.82
N SER A 171 -6.57 7.21 -24.88
CA SER A 171 -6.16 7.00 -26.28
C SER A 171 -5.21 8.06 -26.85
N GLY A 172 -4.59 8.88 -25.98
CA GLY A 172 -3.71 9.97 -26.40
C GLY A 172 -2.28 9.51 -26.68
N ASP A 173 -1.64 10.11 -27.69
CA ASP A 173 -0.23 9.89 -28.06
C ASP A 173 0.77 10.54 -27.09
N CYS A 174 0.50 10.46 -25.78
CA CYS A 174 1.44 10.93 -24.76
C CYS A 174 2.59 9.93 -24.61
N ASP A 175 3.81 10.44 -24.50
CA ASP A 175 4.98 9.63 -24.18
C ASP A 175 4.90 9.15 -22.73
N THR A 176 4.74 7.84 -22.55
CA THR A 176 4.61 7.20 -21.23
C THR A 176 5.94 6.71 -20.65
N THR A 177 7.08 7.04 -21.29
CA THR A 177 8.40 6.67 -20.78
C THR A 177 8.63 7.29 -19.40
N VAL A 178 8.85 6.46 -18.39
CA VAL A 178 9.17 6.89 -17.02
C VAL A 178 10.67 7.16 -16.94
N GLN A 179 11.04 8.35 -16.47
CA GLN A 179 12.43 8.79 -16.44
C GLN A 179 13.09 8.59 -15.08
N ARG A 180 12.32 8.74 -14.00
CA ARG A 180 12.79 8.75 -12.62
C ARG A 180 12.03 7.73 -11.79
N TRP A 181 12.80 6.79 -11.26
CA TRP A 181 12.37 5.77 -10.31
C TRP A 181 12.94 6.09 -8.94
N VAL A 182 12.08 6.12 -7.92
CA VAL A 182 12.42 6.40 -6.52
C VAL A 182 11.72 5.41 -5.61
N PRO A 183 12.24 5.14 -4.40
CA PRO A 183 11.50 4.34 -3.43
C PRO A 183 10.16 4.99 -3.09
N ALA A 184 9.12 4.17 -3.03
CA ALA A 184 7.74 4.52 -2.71
C ALA A 184 7.13 3.45 -1.79
N HIS A 185 6.13 3.84 -1.01
CA HIS A 185 5.33 2.96 -0.17
C HIS A 185 4.49 2.00 -1.03
N ALA A 186 4.01 2.50 -2.18
CA ALA A 186 3.27 1.77 -3.22
C ALA A 186 1.87 1.28 -2.84
N ASP A 187 1.50 1.36 -1.56
CA ASP A 187 0.13 1.23 -1.08
C ASP A 187 -0.28 2.44 -0.22
N LEU A 188 0.08 3.66 -0.63
CA LEU A 188 -0.27 4.87 0.13
C LEU A 188 -1.75 5.26 -0.10
N ASN A 189 -2.56 5.05 0.94
CA ASN A 189 -3.96 5.47 1.01
C ASN A 189 -4.34 5.78 2.48
N TRP A 190 -5.55 6.29 2.71
CA TRP A 190 -5.99 6.73 4.04
C TRP A 190 -6.15 5.60 5.09
N ALA A 191 -6.17 4.33 4.68
CA ALA A 191 -6.17 3.20 5.61
C ALA A 191 -4.78 2.81 6.10
N ASN A 192 -3.70 3.35 5.51
CA ASN A 192 -2.31 3.00 5.80
C ASN A 192 -1.54 4.16 6.46
N VAL A 193 -2.28 5.14 7.00
CA VAL A 193 -1.76 6.27 7.79
C VAL A 193 -2.55 6.44 9.08
N THR A 194 -1.91 6.96 10.12
CA THR A 194 -2.55 7.23 11.43
C THR A 194 -2.80 8.72 11.65
N ALA A 195 -3.77 9.08 12.49
CA ALA A 195 -4.02 10.44 12.95
C ALA A 195 -4.50 10.47 14.42
N PRO A 196 -4.25 11.57 15.18
CA PRO A 196 -3.64 12.84 14.75
C PRO A 196 -2.11 12.79 14.64
N VAL A 197 -1.46 11.75 15.18
CA VAL A 197 -0.01 11.55 15.02
C VAL A 197 0.26 10.78 13.73
N PHE A 198 1.03 11.35 12.82
CA PHE A 198 1.36 10.73 11.53
C PHE A 198 2.27 9.51 11.69
N SER A 199 1.94 8.43 10.99
CA SER A 199 2.80 7.26 10.79
C SER A 199 2.32 6.48 9.57
N LEU A 200 3.25 5.99 8.76
CA LEU A 200 3.03 5.06 7.65
C LEU A 200 3.18 3.61 8.12
N PHE A 201 2.26 2.75 7.70
CA PHE A 201 2.29 1.32 8.01
C PHE A 201 1.79 0.47 6.85
N ASP A 202 1.92 -0.86 6.97
CA ASP A 202 1.69 -1.85 5.91
C ASP A 202 2.74 -1.80 4.78
N TRP A 203 4.01 -1.91 5.18
CA TRP A 203 5.19 -1.85 4.33
C TRP A 203 5.44 -3.14 3.50
N GLU A 204 4.41 -3.84 3.02
CA GLU A 204 4.63 -5.07 2.25
C GLU A 204 5.04 -4.77 0.80
N ASP A 205 4.43 -3.74 0.20
CA ASP A 205 4.51 -3.47 -1.24
C ASP A 205 5.58 -2.43 -1.64
N TRP A 206 6.30 -1.88 -0.66
CA TRP A 206 7.26 -0.81 -0.91
C TRP A 206 8.44 -1.26 -1.78
N GLY A 207 8.95 -0.31 -2.56
CA GLY A 207 10.11 -0.50 -3.42
C GLY A 207 10.27 0.66 -4.40
N SER A 208 11.16 0.49 -5.38
CA SER A 208 11.36 1.45 -6.46
C SER A 208 10.12 1.53 -7.35
N ALA A 209 9.61 2.74 -7.55
CA ALA A 209 8.45 3.06 -8.39
C ALA A 209 8.68 4.39 -9.12
N PRO A 210 7.90 4.72 -10.16
CA PRO A 210 7.96 6.03 -10.78
C PRO A 210 7.72 7.15 -9.75
N GLN A 211 8.46 8.27 -9.89
CA GLN A 211 8.26 9.42 -9.02
C GLN A 211 6.79 9.87 -9.02
N GLY A 212 6.26 10.12 -7.83
CA GLY A 212 4.90 10.61 -7.64
C GLY A 212 3.83 9.52 -7.48
N LEU A 213 4.18 8.23 -7.50
CA LEU A 213 3.22 7.14 -7.28
C LEU A 213 2.42 7.33 -5.97
N ASP A 214 3.11 7.48 -4.84
CA ASP A 214 2.48 7.63 -3.53
C ASP A 214 1.57 8.87 -3.46
N SER A 215 2.08 10.01 -3.94
CA SER A 215 1.34 11.28 -4.00
C SER A 215 0.07 11.14 -4.85
N ALA A 216 0.17 10.50 -6.02
CA ALA A 216 -0.97 10.27 -6.91
C ALA A 216 -1.99 9.28 -6.33
N SER A 217 -1.54 8.21 -5.65
CA SER A 217 -2.41 7.24 -4.97
C SER A 217 -3.19 7.91 -3.83
N LEU A 218 -2.51 8.67 -2.96
CA LEU A 218 -3.18 9.39 -1.87
C LEU A 218 -4.19 10.42 -2.40
N TRP A 219 -3.83 11.15 -3.45
CA TRP A 219 -4.73 12.08 -4.11
C TRP A 219 -5.95 11.37 -4.72
N GLY A 220 -5.75 10.25 -5.42
CA GLY A 220 -6.82 9.44 -5.98
C GLY A 220 -7.79 8.91 -4.91
N SER A 221 -7.25 8.51 -3.76
CA SER A 221 -8.02 8.14 -2.55
C SER A 221 -8.75 9.32 -1.88
N SER A 222 -8.38 10.55 -2.22
CA SER A 222 -8.97 11.79 -1.68
C SER A 222 -10.03 12.41 -2.59
N LEU A 223 -10.17 11.95 -3.84
CA LEU A 223 -10.98 12.60 -4.87
C LEU A 223 -12.48 12.73 -4.53
N ALA A 224 -13.00 11.92 -3.61
CA ALA A 224 -14.38 12.01 -3.13
C ALA A 224 -14.60 13.25 -2.22
N VAL A 225 -13.53 13.85 -1.72
CA VAL A 225 -13.52 15.02 -0.83
C VAL A 225 -12.65 16.11 -1.48
N PRO A 226 -13.23 17.03 -2.27
CA PRO A 226 -12.46 17.96 -3.11
C PRO A 226 -11.43 18.79 -2.35
N SER A 227 -11.78 19.32 -1.17
CA SER A 227 -10.85 20.09 -0.33
C SER A 227 -9.65 19.28 0.14
N LEU A 228 -9.84 17.98 0.42
CA LEU A 228 -8.75 17.08 0.81
C LEU A 228 -7.86 16.76 -0.39
N ALA A 229 -8.44 16.48 -1.56
CA ALA A 229 -7.68 16.27 -2.78
C ALA A 229 -6.85 17.50 -3.18
N ASP A 230 -7.41 18.71 -3.04
CA ASP A 230 -6.70 19.96 -3.28
C ASP A 230 -5.56 20.16 -2.29
N ARG A 231 -5.76 19.82 -1.00
CA ARG A 231 -4.69 19.89 0.00
C ARG A 231 -3.55 18.91 -0.32
N VAL A 232 -3.85 17.66 -0.66
CA VAL A 232 -2.82 16.67 -1.06
C VAL A 232 -1.99 17.20 -2.25
N ARG A 233 -2.65 17.80 -3.25
CA ARG A 233 -1.93 18.42 -4.38
C ARG A 233 -1.09 19.63 -3.99
N GLN A 234 -1.55 20.44 -3.03
CA GLN A 234 -0.80 21.58 -2.54
C GLN A 234 0.48 21.11 -1.83
N GLU A 235 0.36 20.13 -0.94
CA GLU A 235 1.46 19.57 -0.15
C GLU A 235 2.50 18.88 -1.02
N ARG A 236 2.04 18.05 -1.97
CA ARG A 236 2.91 17.27 -2.87
C ARG A 236 3.05 17.91 -4.25
N ARG A 237 2.93 19.24 -4.35
CA ARG A 237 2.94 19.98 -5.62
C ARG A 237 4.10 19.60 -6.53
N ARG A 238 5.31 19.48 -5.97
CA ARG A 238 6.53 19.12 -6.71
C ARG A 238 6.43 17.77 -7.42
N ASP A 239 5.75 16.80 -6.81
CA ASP A 239 5.51 15.52 -7.46
C ASP A 239 4.52 15.70 -8.62
N PHE A 240 3.39 16.36 -8.39
CA PHE A 240 2.36 16.58 -9.43
C PHE A 240 2.82 17.42 -10.62
N GLU A 241 3.74 18.37 -10.42
CA GLU A 241 4.29 19.21 -11.50
C GLU A 241 5.40 18.49 -12.28
N SER A 242 6.03 17.46 -11.70
CA SER A 242 7.04 16.65 -12.38
C SER A 242 6.42 15.81 -13.50
N ARG A 243 7.19 15.55 -14.55
CA ARG A 243 6.74 14.73 -15.69
C ARG A 243 6.29 13.33 -15.28
N ASP A 244 7.06 12.63 -14.45
CA ASP A 244 6.70 11.29 -13.99
C ASP A 244 5.53 11.31 -12.99
N GLY A 245 5.38 12.37 -12.19
CA GLY A 245 4.21 12.51 -11.34
C GLY A 245 2.93 12.85 -12.11
N LYS A 246 3.03 13.55 -13.25
CA LYS A 246 1.94 13.65 -14.23
C LYS A 246 1.56 12.26 -14.77
N LEU A 247 2.55 11.43 -15.16
CA LEU A 247 2.29 10.04 -15.56
C LEU A 247 1.64 9.22 -14.42
N MET A 248 2.09 9.37 -13.18
CA MET A 248 1.50 8.68 -12.03
C MET A 248 0.11 9.20 -11.68
N THR A 249 -0.20 10.46 -11.97
CA THR A 249 -1.57 10.98 -11.89
C THR A 249 -2.46 10.29 -12.92
N LEU A 250 -1.99 10.09 -14.15
CA LEU A 250 -2.73 9.32 -15.17
C LEU A 250 -2.86 7.85 -14.77
N PHE A 251 -1.81 7.25 -14.21
CA PHE A 251 -1.87 5.87 -13.68
C PHE A 251 -2.93 5.74 -12.59
N ALA A 252 -2.96 6.63 -11.60
CA ALA A 252 -3.99 6.63 -10.56
C ALA A 252 -5.40 6.85 -11.15
N CYS A 253 -5.55 7.78 -12.10
CA CYS A 253 -6.80 8.00 -12.81
C CYS A 253 -7.25 6.76 -13.60
N SER A 254 -6.33 6.00 -14.22
CA SER A 254 -6.70 4.81 -14.99
C SER A 254 -7.23 3.69 -14.10
N LYS A 255 -6.78 3.61 -12.85
CA LYS A 255 -7.33 2.70 -11.83
C LYS A 255 -8.76 3.08 -11.42
N ILE A 256 -9.07 4.37 -11.39
CA ILE A 256 -10.40 4.90 -11.05
C ILE A 256 -11.38 4.78 -12.22
N LEU A 257 -10.90 5.09 -13.44
CA LEU A 257 -11.71 5.17 -14.66
C LEU A 257 -11.70 3.87 -15.49
N GLY A 258 -11.00 2.84 -15.01
CA GLY A 258 -10.80 1.58 -15.71
C GLY A 258 -12.08 0.75 -15.87
N PRO A 259 -11.98 -0.44 -16.48
CA PRO A 259 -13.12 -1.27 -16.86
C PRO A 259 -13.98 -1.77 -15.68
N TYR A 260 -13.45 -1.72 -14.46
CA TYR A 260 -14.14 -2.15 -13.24
C TYR A 260 -14.65 -0.97 -12.41
N ALA A 261 -14.65 0.25 -12.96
CA ALA A 261 -15.17 1.43 -12.30
C ALA A 261 -16.64 1.24 -11.90
N HIS A 262 -16.96 1.48 -10.62
CA HIS A 262 -18.34 1.50 -10.17
C HIS A 262 -19.02 2.77 -10.72
N PRO A 263 -20.17 2.69 -11.42
CA PRO A 263 -20.78 3.87 -12.07
C PRO A 263 -21.09 5.03 -11.11
N GLU A 264 -21.34 4.72 -9.84
CA GLU A 264 -21.65 5.70 -8.80
C GLU A 264 -20.43 6.14 -7.98
N ASP A 265 -19.21 5.77 -8.39
CA ASP A 265 -17.99 6.22 -7.69
C ASP A 265 -17.86 7.76 -7.82
N PRO A 266 -17.88 8.51 -6.70
CA PRO A 266 -17.84 9.98 -6.73
C PRO A 266 -16.53 10.53 -7.31
N ARG A 267 -15.50 9.69 -7.46
CA ARG A 267 -14.18 10.09 -7.96
C ARG A 267 -14.10 10.13 -9.50
N LEU A 268 -15.08 9.57 -10.22
CA LEU A 268 -15.03 9.45 -11.69
C LEU A 268 -14.90 10.80 -12.37
N GLU A 269 -15.81 11.74 -12.09
CA GLU A 269 -15.82 13.05 -12.74
C GLU A 269 -14.57 13.89 -12.39
N PRO A 270 -14.14 13.98 -11.11
CA PRO A 270 -12.86 14.59 -10.76
C PRO A 270 -11.66 13.96 -11.49
N ALA A 271 -11.59 12.62 -11.56
CA ALA A 271 -10.51 11.92 -12.23
C ALA A 271 -10.48 12.20 -13.74
N ARG A 272 -11.63 12.21 -14.43
CA ARG A 272 -11.71 12.56 -15.86
C ARG A 272 -11.20 13.98 -16.12
N ARG A 273 -11.65 14.95 -15.30
CA ARG A 273 -11.20 16.35 -15.43
C ARG A 273 -9.70 16.49 -15.22
N MET A 274 -9.14 15.82 -14.23
CA MET A 274 -7.70 15.86 -13.98
C MET A 274 -6.91 15.20 -15.12
N ALA A 275 -7.31 14.00 -15.55
CA ALA A 275 -6.65 13.30 -16.65
C ALA A 275 -6.63 14.16 -17.93
N GLY A 276 -7.75 14.82 -18.26
CA GLY A 276 -7.81 15.73 -19.41
C GLY A 276 -6.90 16.95 -19.31
N ARG A 277 -6.61 17.46 -18.11
CA ARG A 277 -5.62 18.54 -17.91
C ARG A 277 -4.20 18.02 -18.06
N VAL A 278 -3.88 16.93 -17.38
CA VAL A 278 -2.54 16.34 -17.37
C VAL A 278 -2.12 15.85 -18.77
N ILE A 279 -3.04 15.28 -19.55
CA ILE A 279 -2.76 14.88 -20.94
C ILE A 279 -2.34 16.08 -21.79
N LYS A 280 -3.04 17.23 -21.66
CA LYS A 280 -2.68 18.45 -22.40
C LYS A 280 -1.30 18.96 -21.99
N GLU A 281 -1.03 19.03 -20.69
CA GLU A 281 0.27 19.46 -20.18
C GLU A 281 1.41 18.55 -20.69
N LEU A 282 1.21 17.23 -20.74
CA LEU A 282 2.20 16.28 -21.26
C LEU A 282 2.37 16.32 -22.80
N GLN A 283 1.44 16.93 -23.52
CA GLN A 283 1.54 17.13 -24.98
C GLN A 283 2.17 18.48 -25.35
N GLU A 284 2.18 19.42 -24.41
CA GLU A 284 2.79 20.75 -24.57
C GLU A 284 4.26 20.78 -24.13
N ASP A 285 4.67 19.86 -23.24
CA ASP A 285 6.05 19.63 -22.78
C ASP A 285 6.91 18.86 -23.82
#